data_AF-A0A969JIA1-F1
#
_entry.id   AF-A0A969JIA1-F1
#
_cell.length_a   1.000
_cell.length_b   1.000
_cell.length_c   1.000
_cell.angle_alpha   90.00
_cell.angle_beta   90.00
_cell.angle_gamma   90.00
#
_symmetry.space_group_name_H-M   'P 1'
#
loop_
_entity.id
_entity.type
_entity.pdbx_description
1 polymer ?
#
loop_
_entity_poly.entity_id
_entity_poly.type
_entity_poly.pdbx_seq_one_letter_code
_entity_poly.pdbx_strand_id
1 'polypeptide(L)'
;MVYLPTRLAHRYARKWTQSSDIGYSGGGWLEFFSYLVLFLSGYLIVADQRIERAVHRHRMAALAIAICTTPLLLAPGLSLLTIKDTDYGSLGYTLAISLKSFNSWCWMLTFLGLGQKFLNFNRPALRYMSEASLPFYMLHQPIILSIGFLIAEWPVGVWPKFALLSLSAFVMISLAYELLVRRIHILRFCFGLKPI
;
A
#
# COMPACT_ATOMS: atom_id res chain seq x y z
N MET A 1 37.02 -2.08 -5.21
CA MET A 1 36.38 -1.79 -6.50
C MET A 1 36.08 -3.11 -7.20
N VAL A 2 34.85 -3.61 -7.09
CA VAL A 2 34.42 -4.86 -7.73
C VAL A 2 33.84 -4.50 -9.11
N TYR A 3 34.52 -4.90 -10.18
CA TYR A 3 34.02 -4.74 -11.54
C TYR A 3 32.79 -5.64 -11.73
N LEU A 4 31.59 -5.06 -11.69
CA LEU A 4 30.40 -5.76 -12.17
C LEU A 4 30.54 -5.99 -13.68
N PRO A 5 30.27 -7.21 -14.20
CA PRO A 5 30.35 -7.49 -15.63
C PRO A 5 29.44 -6.55 -16.43
N THR A 6 30.01 -5.85 -17.41
CA THR A 6 29.36 -4.82 -18.24
C THR A 6 28.04 -5.27 -18.89
N ARG A 7 27.88 -6.57 -19.17
CA ARG A 7 26.63 -7.13 -19.72
C ARG A 7 25.46 -7.13 -18.73
N LEU A 8 25.74 -7.32 -17.45
CA LEU A 8 24.73 -7.24 -16.39
C LEU A 8 24.31 -5.79 -16.20
N ALA A 9 25.27 -4.86 -16.06
CA ALA A 9 25.01 -3.42 -15.93
C ALA A 9 24.13 -2.86 -17.06
N HIS A 10 24.39 -3.27 -18.32
CA HIS A 10 23.59 -2.83 -19.46
C HIS A 10 22.17 -3.42 -19.51
N ARG A 11 21.97 -4.64 -18.98
CA ARG A 11 20.64 -5.25 -18.79
C ARG A 11 19.88 -4.56 -17.66
N TYR A 12 20.56 -4.21 -16.57
CA TYR A 12 19.98 -3.45 -15.46
C TYR A 12 19.54 -2.05 -15.90
N ALA A 13 20.40 -1.33 -16.62
CA ALA A 13 20.11 0.03 -17.11
C ALA A 13 18.87 0.05 -18.00
N ARG A 14 18.73 -0.89 -18.96
CA ARG A 14 17.56 -0.96 -19.84
C ARG A 14 16.25 -1.25 -19.11
N LYS A 15 16.26 -2.16 -18.12
CA LYS A 15 15.07 -2.44 -17.31
C LYS A 15 14.63 -1.22 -16.49
N TRP A 16 15.58 -0.47 -15.95
CA TRP A 16 15.31 0.73 -15.15
C TRP A 16 14.79 1.89 -16.00
N THR A 17 15.40 2.15 -17.17
CA THR A 17 14.93 3.21 -18.09
C THR A 17 13.53 2.92 -18.60
N GLN A 18 13.22 1.67 -18.95
CA GLN A 18 11.89 1.32 -19.45
C GLN A 18 10.79 1.38 -18.37
N SER A 19 11.16 1.27 -17.09
CA SER A 19 10.23 1.54 -15.97
C SER A 19 10.08 3.03 -15.65
N SER A 20 11.11 3.86 -15.90
CA SER A 20 11.04 5.31 -15.67
C SER A 20 10.31 6.07 -16.76
N ASP A 21 10.20 5.49 -17.97
CA ASP A 21 9.38 6.06 -19.06
C ASP A 21 7.88 6.00 -18.76
N ILE A 22 7.49 5.22 -17.74
CA ILE A 22 6.13 5.17 -17.17
C ILE A 22 5.97 6.31 -16.13
N GLY A 23 6.20 7.55 -16.58
CA GLY A 23 5.46 8.73 -16.13
C GLY A 23 5.58 9.23 -14.69
N TYR A 24 6.61 8.89 -13.91
CA TYR A 24 6.89 9.60 -12.65
C TYR A 24 8.39 9.64 -12.36
N SER A 25 8.96 10.85 -12.32
CA SER A 25 10.23 11.14 -11.65
C SER A 25 10.03 11.06 -10.12
N GLY A 26 9.58 9.90 -9.63
CA GLY A 26 9.25 9.66 -8.23
C GLY A 26 10.52 9.47 -7.41
N GLY A 27 10.73 10.31 -6.41
CA GLY A 27 11.96 10.32 -5.60
C GLY A 27 12.53 11.70 -5.26
N GLY A 28 11.74 12.77 -5.38
CA GLY A 28 12.13 14.11 -4.94
C GLY A 28 11.77 14.40 -3.48
N TRP A 29 12.46 15.36 -2.86
CA TRP A 29 12.14 15.88 -1.52
C TRP A 29 10.68 16.33 -1.39
N LEU A 30 10.07 16.84 -2.46
CA LEU A 30 8.68 17.28 -2.49
C LEU A 30 7.68 16.14 -2.21
N GLU A 31 7.94 14.94 -2.74
CA GLU A 31 7.10 13.77 -2.48
C GLU A 31 7.25 13.31 -1.03
N PHE A 32 8.47 13.31 -0.50
CA PHE A 32 8.70 13.03 0.92
C PHE A 32 7.88 13.95 1.81
N PHE A 33 7.90 15.27 1.57
CA PHE A 33 7.10 16.21 2.35
C PHE A 33 5.59 16.00 2.16
N SER A 34 5.15 15.67 0.95
CA SER A 34 3.74 15.39 0.68
C SER A 34 3.26 14.17 1.46
N TYR A 35 4.03 13.08 1.45
CA TYR A 35 3.73 11.89 2.26
C TYR A 35 3.86 12.15 3.76
N LEU A 36 4.82 12.97 4.19
CA LEU A 36 4.95 13.37 5.58
C LEU A 36 3.72 14.14 6.07
N VAL A 37 3.20 15.09 5.28
CA VAL A 37 1.98 15.83 5.62
C VAL A 37 0.77 14.88 5.67
N LEU A 38 0.65 13.95 4.73
CA LEU A 38 -0.40 12.92 4.75
C LEU A 38 -0.29 12.01 5.98
N PHE A 39 0.93 11.62 6.36
CA PHE A 39 1.18 10.82 7.56
C PHE A 39 0.81 11.58 8.84
N LEU A 40 1.26 12.83 8.97
CA LEU A 40 0.98 13.66 10.13
C LEU A 40 -0.52 13.97 10.27
N SER A 41 -1.20 14.28 9.16
CA SER A 41 -2.65 14.50 9.17
C SER A 41 -3.42 13.25 9.57
N GLY A 42 -3.04 12.08 9.05
CA GLY A 42 -3.61 10.79 9.48
C GLY A 42 -3.37 10.51 10.97
N TYR A 43 -2.17 10.77 11.47
CA TYR A 43 -1.83 10.62 12.88
C TYR A 43 -2.68 11.54 13.78
N LEU A 44 -2.83 12.82 13.42
CA LEU A 44 -3.64 13.77 14.16
C LEU A 44 -5.13 13.37 14.19
N ILE A 45 -5.65 12.86 13.06
CA ILE A 45 -7.03 12.37 12.95
C ILE A 45 -7.30 11.20 13.91
N VAL A 46 -6.34 10.26 14.02
CA VAL A 46 -6.47 9.09 14.89
C VAL A 46 -6.18 9.42 16.36
N ALA A 47 -5.31 10.39 16.63
CA ALA A 47 -5.00 10.82 17.99
C ALA A 47 -6.20 11.48 18.71
N ASP A 48 -7.17 12.01 17.97
CA ASP A 48 -8.38 12.60 18.54
C ASP A 48 -9.50 11.56 18.75
N GLN A 49 -9.78 11.25 20.02
CA GLN A 49 -10.87 10.35 20.44
C GLN A 49 -12.27 10.80 19.99
N ARG A 50 -12.46 12.10 19.70
CA ARG A 50 -13.73 12.60 19.15
C ARG A 50 -13.93 12.10 17.72
N ILE A 51 -12.88 12.16 16.90
CA ILE A 51 -12.92 11.68 15.52
C ILE A 51 -13.06 10.16 15.51
N GLU A 52 -12.31 9.46 16.34
CA GLU A 52 -12.43 8.01 16.51
C GLU A 52 -13.88 7.57 16.79
N ARG A 53 -14.54 8.22 17.76
CA ARG A 53 -15.95 7.95 18.09
C ARG A 53 -16.90 8.29 16.94
N ALA A 54 -16.63 9.35 16.18
CA ALA A 54 -17.42 9.70 15.00
C ALA A 54 -17.30 8.65 13.90
N VAL A 55 -16.09 8.16 13.62
CA VAL A 55 -15.84 7.07 12.67
C VAL A 55 -16.59 5.80 13.11
N HIS A 56 -16.46 5.42 14.38
CA HIS A 56 -17.16 4.27 14.92
C HIS A 56 -18.69 4.42 14.77
N ARG A 57 -19.26 5.60 15.04
CA ARG A 57 -20.70 5.86 14.92
C ARG A 57 -21.20 5.78 13.46
N HIS A 58 -20.47 6.35 12.51
CA HIS A 58 -20.93 6.50 11.12
C HIS A 58 -20.42 5.41 10.16
N ARG A 59 -19.65 4.43 10.63
CA ARG A 59 -19.06 3.34 9.82
C ARG A 59 -20.03 2.63 8.87
N MET A 60 -21.28 2.42 9.30
CA MET A 60 -22.29 1.71 8.50
C MET A 60 -22.92 2.62 7.44
N ALA A 61 -23.08 3.91 7.75
CA ALA A 61 -23.48 4.90 6.76
C ALA A 61 -22.38 5.06 5.70
N ALA A 62 -21.11 5.13 6.12
CA ALA A 62 -19.97 5.14 5.19
C ALA A 62 -19.93 3.87 4.32
N LEU A 63 -20.20 2.69 4.90
CA LEU A 63 -20.25 1.42 4.15
C LEU A 63 -21.38 1.44 3.11
N ALA A 64 -22.58 1.89 3.49
CA ALA A 64 -23.70 2.00 2.57
C ALA A 64 -23.39 2.96 1.41
N ILE A 65 -22.82 4.13 1.71
CA ILE A 65 -22.40 5.10 0.69
C ILE A 65 -21.33 4.49 -0.24
N ALA A 66 -20.34 3.80 0.32
CA ALA A 66 -19.26 3.19 -0.45
C ALA A 66 -19.78 2.08 -1.37
N ILE A 67 -20.65 1.19 -0.87
CA ILE A 67 -21.28 0.13 -1.67
C ILE A 67 -22.18 0.72 -2.75
N CYS A 68 -22.92 1.79 -2.48
CA CYS A 68 -23.79 2.40 -3.48
C CYS A 68 -23.01 3.15 -4.57
N THR A 69 -21.92 3.84 -4.21
CA THR A 69 -21.13 4.64 -5.16
C THR A 69 -20.09 3.83 -5.93
N THR A 70 -19.69 2.65 -5.44
CA THR A 70 -18.70 1.78 -6.12
C THR A 70 -19.20 1.24 -7.48
N PRO A 71 -20.43 0.72 -7.63
CA PRO A 71 -20.98 0.33 -8.93
C PRO A 71 -21.07 1.50 -9.90
N LEU A 72 -21.39 2.69 -9.41
CA LEU A 72 -21.42 3.92 -10.21
C LEU A 72 -20.05 4.23 -10.83
N LEU A 73 -18.97 3.94 -10.10
CA LEU A 73 -17.59 4.13 -10.56
C LEU A 73 -17.05 2.99 -11.42
N LEU A 74 -17.63 1.79 -11.33
CA LEU A 74 -17.18 0.58 -12.03
C LEU A 74 -17.99 0.26 -13.29
N ALA A 75 -19.21 0.80 -13.43
CA ALA A 75 -20.10 0.53 -14.55
C ALA A 75 -19.52 1.08 -15.86
N PRO A 76 -19.13 0.23 -16.84
CA PRO A 76 -18.53 0.67 -18.10
C PRO A 76 -19.46 1.54 -18.95
N GLY A 77 -20.79 1.38 -18.78
CA GLY A 77 -21.83 2.13 -19.48
C GLY A 77 -22.16 3.50 -18.86
N LEU A 78 -21.65 3.80 -17.67
CA LEU A 78 -21.72 5.12 -17.06
C LEU A 78 -20.40 5.85 -17.28
N SER A 79 -19.95 5.85 -18.53
CA SER A 79 -18.66 6.37 -19.00
C SER A 79 -18.53 7.89 -18.96
N LEU A 80 -19.51 8.62 -18.41
CA LEU A 80 -19.42 10.06 -18.13
C LEU A 80 -18.34 10.41 -17.09
N LEU A 81 -17.87 9.43 -16.30
CA LEU A 81 -16.88 9.63 -15.22
C LEU A 81 -15.62 8.76 -15.40
N THR A 82 -15.51 8.00 -16.49
CA THR A 82 -14.25 7.34 -16.83
C THR A 82 -13.27 8.40 -17.30
N ILE A 83 -12.25 8.65 -16.47
CA ILE A 83 -11.08 9.52 -16.71
C ILE A 83 -10.44 9.31 -18.09
N LYS A 84 -10.72 8.18 -18.74
CA LYS A 84 -10.20 7.79 -20.04
C LYS A 84 -10.58 8.77 -21.17
N ASP A 85 -11.71 9.47 -21.07
CA ASP A 85 -12.24 10.31 -22.16
C ASP A 85 -12.52 11.77 -21.77
N THR A 86 -12.12 12.21 -20.58
CA THR A 86 -12.34 13.59 -20.10
C THR A 86 -11.05 14.38 -20.05
N ASP A 87 -11.01 15.53 -20.73
CA ASP A 87 -9.88 16.47 -20.65
C ASP A 87 -9.57 16.85 -19.21
N TYR A 88 -8.29 16.84 -18.86
CA TYR A 88 -7.80 17.31 -17.56
C TYR A 88 -8.28 18.75 -17.32
N GLY A 89 -9.03 18.95 -16.23
CA GLY A 89 -9.61 20.25 -15.88
C GLY A 89 -11.08 20.44 -16.29
N SER A 90 -11.68 19.49 -17.01
CA SER A 90 -13.12 19.48 -17.26
C SER A 90 -13.92 19.31 -15.95
N LEU A 91 -15.14 19.85 -15.92
CA LEU A 91 -16.08 19.67 -14.82
C LEU A 91 -16.36 18.18 -14.58
N GLY A 92 -16.51 17.39 -15.66
CA GLY A 92 -16.75 15.95 -15.58
C GLY A 92 -15.59 15.20 -14.93
N TYR A 93 -14.34 15.54 -15.31
CA TYR A 93 -13.13 14.98 -14.70
C TYR A 93 -13.04 15.31 -13.20
N THR A 94 -13.30 16.58 -12.84
CA THR A 94 -13.23 17.05 -11.45
C THR A 94 -14.28 16.36 -10.56
N LEU A 95 -15.50 16.19 -11.07
CA LEU A 95 -16.55 15.46 -10.37
C LEU A 95 -16.21 13.96 -10.24
N ALA A 96 -15.66 13.34 -11.28
CA ALA A 96 -15.25 11.94 -11.27
C ALA A 96 -14.17 11.66 -10.22
N ILE A 97 -13.12 12.48 -10.20
CA ILE A 97 -12.01 12.31 -9.24
C ILE A 97 -12.45 12.63 -7.81
N SER A 98 -13.33 13.62 -7.63
CA SER A 98 -13.90 13.96 -6.32
C SER A 98 -14.76 12.81 -5.78
N LEU A 99 -15.63 12.24 -6.61
CA LEU A 99 -16.46 11.11 -6.25
C LEU A 99 -15.61 9.86 -5.95
N LYS A 100 -14.59 9.58 -6.77
CA LYS A 100 -13.64 8.50 -6.53
C LYS A 100 -12.90 8.66 -5.21
N SER A 101 -12.42 9.88 -4.92
CA SER A 101 -11.72 10.21 -3.68
C SER A 101 -12.65 10.07 -2.47
N PHE A 102 -13.88 10.55 -2.59
CA PHE A 102 -14.91 10.41 -1.55
C PHE A 102 -15.29 8.96 -1.30
N ASN A 103 -15.49 8.15 -2.34
CA ASN A 103 -15.76 6.72 -2.20
C ASN A 103 -14.58 6.01 -1.52
N SER A 104 -13.34 6.32 -1.92
CA SER A 104 -12.14 5.76 -1.29
C SER A 104 -12.06 6.14 0.20
N TRP A 105 -12.41 7.38 0.53
CA TRP A 105 -12.51 7.86 1.91
C TRP A 105 -13.59 7.10 2.71
N CYS A 106 -14.78 6.88 2.14
CA CYS A 106 -15.84 6.10 2.77
C CYS A 106 -15.39 4.66 3.05
N TRP A 107 -14.75 3.99 2.08
CA TRP A 107 -14.17 2.66 2.30
C TRP A 107 -13.13 2.66 3.42
N MET A 108 -12.25 3.66 3.46
CA MET A 108 -11.24 3.79 4.50
C MET A 108 -11.87 3.93 5.90
N LEU A 109 -12.87 4.82 6.05
CA LEU A 109 -13.59 4.99 7.31
C LEU A 109 -14.33 3.71 7.74
N THR A 110 -14.91 3.00 6.78
CA THR A 110 -15.56 1.72 7.02
C THR A 110 -14.59 0.67 7.54
N PHE A 111 -13.44 0.46 6.86
CA PHE A 111 -12.45 -0.51 7.32
C PHE A 111 -11.89 -0.14 8.68
N LEU A 112 -11.61 1.14 8.93
CA LEU A 112 -11.14 1.62 10.22
C LEU A 112 -12.17 1.37 11.32
N GLY A 113 -13.43 1.77 11.11
CA GLY A 113 -14.49 1.61 12.10
C GLY A 113 -14.91 0.15 12.33
N LEU A 114 -14.88 -0.70 11.31
CA LEU A 114 -15.10 -2.15 11.46
C LEU A 114 -13.91 -2.82 12.13
N GLY A 115 -12.69 -2.43 11.81
CA GLY A 115 -11.48 -2.90 12.48
C GLY A 115 -11.49 -2.59 13.96
N GLN A 116 -11.86 -1.37 14.36
CA GLN A 116 -12.03 -1.01 15.77
C GLN A 116 -13.08 -1.86 16.49
N LYS A 117 -14.16 -2.26 15.81
CA LYS A 117 -15.21 -3.09 16.41
C LYS A 117 -14.82 -4.57 16.52
N PHE A 118 -14.21 -5.13 15.47
CA PHE A 118 -14.01 -6.57 15.31
C PHE A 118 -12.57 -7.04 15.54
N LEU A 119 -11.59 -6.14 15.56
CA LEU A 119 -10.18 -6.47 15.79
C LEU A 119 -9.66 -5.90 17.11
N ASN A 120 -10.49 -5.22 17.91
CA ASN A 120 -10.09 -4.71 19.23
C ASN A 120 -10.26 -5.76 20.34
N PHE A 121 -9.49 -6.85 20.25
CA PHE A 121 -9.47 -7.91 21.26
C PHE A 121 -8.04 -8.16 21.75
N ASN A 122 -7.87 -8.36 23.06
CA ASN A 122 -6.57 -8.63 23.65
C ASN A 122 -6.19 -10.12 23.50
N ARG A 123 -5.77 -10.52 22.29
CA ARG A 123 -5.28 -11.87 21.99
C ARG A 123 -3.77 -11.84 21.72
N PRO A 124 -2.99 -12.84 22.19
CA PRO A 124 -1.55 -12.88 21.97
C PRO A 124 -1.18 -12.93 20.48
N ALA A 125 -2.01 -13.58 19.66
CA ALA A 125 -1.85 -13.61 18.20
C ALA A 125 -1.95 -12.21 17.58
N LEU A 126 -2.92 -11.38 18.02
CA LEU A 126 -3.08 -10.02 17.50
C LEU A 126 -1.90 -9.13 17.90
N ARG A 127 -1.38 -9.27 19.12
CA ARG A 127 -0.18 -8.57 19.57
C ARG A 127 1.02 -8.90 18.69
N TYR A 128 1.22 -10.20 18.39
CA TYR A 128 2.27 -10.65 17.48
C TYR A 128 2.12 -10.07 16.07
N MET A 129 0.91 -10.11 15.50
CA MET A 129 0.65 -9.56 14.16
C MET A 129 0.81 -8.04 14.10
N SER A 130 0.42 -7.33 15.17
CA SER A 130 0.61 -5.89 15.29
C SER A 130 2.10 -5.52 15.32
N GLU A 131 2.91 -6.23 16.10
CA GLU A 131 4.36 -6.08 16.13
C GLU A 131 5.00 -6.40 14.75
N ALA A 132 4.53 -7.46 14.08
CA ALA A 132 5.04 -7.84 12.76
C ALA A 132 4.66 -6.86 11.64
N SER A 133 3.58 -6.07 11.79
CA SER A 133 3.04 -5.23 10.72
C SER A 133 4.04 -4.20 10.16
N LEU A 134 4.80 -3.52 11.04
CA LEU A 134 5.76 -2.48 10.62
C LEU A 134 6.97 -3.08 9.87
N PRO A 135 7.65 -4.13 10.39
CA PRO A 135 8.67 -4.84 9.62
C PRO A 135 8.18 -5.38 8.28
N PHE A 136 6.99 -5.98 8.24
CA PHE A 136 6.39 -6.46 6.98
C PHE A 136 6.21 -5.31 5.99
N TYR A 137 5.69 -4.16 6.45
CA TYR A 137 5.53 -2.97 5.62
C TYR A 137 6.86 -2.44 5.08
N MET A 138 7.96 -2.48 5.84
CA MET A 138 9.24 -2.01 5.30
C MET A 138 9.91 -3.03 4.37
N LEU A 139 9.77 -4.33 4.64
CA LEU A 139 10.45 -5.40 3.90
C LEU A 139 9.72 -5.84 2.63
N HIS A 140 8.40 -5.60 2.52
CA HIS A 140 7.63 -6.09 1.36
C HIS A 140 8.16 -5.55 0.04
N GLN A 141 8.40 -4.23 -0.05
CA GLN A 141 8.79 -3.58 -1.30
C GLN A 141 10.14 -4.10 -1.84
N PRO A 142 11.25 -4.12 -1.08
CA PRO A 142 12.53 -4.62 -1.60
C PRO A 142 12.46 -6.11 -1.96
N ILE A 143 11.73 -6.93 -1.19
CA ILE A 143 11.63 -8.38 -1.45
C ILE A 143 10.78 -8.66 -2.71
N ILE A 144 9.60 -8.05 -2.82
CA ILE A 144 8.73 -8.20 -3.99
C ILE A 144 9.43 -7.73 -5.25
N LEU A 145 10.15 -6.60 -5.21
CA LEU A 145 10.92 -6.11 -6.35
C LEU A 145 12.07 -7.06 -6.72
N SER A 146 12.78 -7.60 -5.73
CA SER A 146 13.87 -8.56 -5.96
C SER A 146 13.36 -9.82 -6.65
N ILE A 147 12.27 -10.41 -6.14
CA ILE A 147 11.66 -11.61 -6.71
C ILE A 147 11.04 -11.32 -8.08
N GLY A 148 10.32 -10.21 -8.20
CA GLY A 148 9.70 -9.76 -9.44
C GLY A 148 10.74 -9.57 -10.55
N PHE A 149 11.92 -9.03 -10.21
CA PHE A 149 13.03 -8.87 -11.16
C PHE A 149 13.53 -10.22 -11.71
N LEU A 150 13.60 -11.25 -10.87
CA LEU A 150 14.07 -12.59 -11.24
C LEU A 150 13.06 -13.33 -12.13
N ILE A 151 11.78 -13.20 -11.83
CA ILE A 151 10.69 -13.94 -12.50
C ILE A 151 10.16 -13.18 -13.74
N ALA A 152 10.46 -11.88 -13.88
CA ALA A 152 9.93 -11.02 -14.94
C ALA A 152 10.05 -11.64 -16.35
N GLU A 153 11.21 -12.20 -16.68
CA GLU A 153 11.53 -12.75 -18.01
C GLU A 153 11.07 -14.19 -18.22
N TRP A 154 10.50 -14.85 -17.20
CA TRP A 154 10.11 -16.25 -17.34
C TRP A 154 8.97 -16.40 -18.36
N PRO A 155 8.96 -17.44 -19.21
CA PRO A 155 7.91 -17.67 -20.20
C PRO A 155 6.66 -18.32 -19.58
N VAL A 156 6.20 -17.81 -18.44
CA VAL A 156 5.00 -18.28 -17.72
C VAL A 156 3.90 -17.24 -17.81
N GLY A 157 2.65 -17.70 -17.80
CA GLY A 157 1.47 -16.84 -17.76
C GLY A 157 1.43 -15.93 -16.52
N VAL A 158 0.62 -14.87 -16.60
CA VAL A 158 0.51 -13.85 -15.54
C VAL A 158 0.05 -14.44 -14.20
N TRP A 159 -0.92 -15.36 -14.22
CA TRP A 159 -1.47 -15.97 -13.01
C TRP A 159 -0.44 -16.83 -12.24
N PRO A 160 0.29 -17.77 -12.88
CA PRO A 160 1.39 -18.47 -12.22
C PRO A 160 2.48 -17.54 -11.69
N LYS A 161 2.87 -16.50 -12.45
CA LYS A 161 3.85 -15.52 -11.99
C LYS A 161 3.37 -14.79 -10.73
N PHE A 162 2.11 -14.37 -10.71
CA PHE A 162 1.49 -13.71 -9.56
C PHE A 162 1.45 -14.62 -8.33
N ALA A 163 0.99 -15.86 -8.49
CA ALA A 163 0.94 -16.83 -7.40
C ALA A 163 2.35 -17.10 -6.84
N LEU A 164 3.32 -17.32 -7.72
CA LEU A 164 4.71 -17.55 -7.33
C LEU A 164 5.29 -16.33 -6.60
N LEU A 165 5.13 -15.13 -7.16
CA LEU A 165 5.59 -13.89 -6.54
C LEU A 165 4.97 -13.65 -5.17
N SER A 166 3.65 -13.81 -5.06
CA SER A 166 2.91 -13.58 -3.81
C SER A 166 3.31 -14.57 -2.72
N LEU A 167 3.35 -15.86 -3.03
CA LEU A 167 3.72 -16.91 -2.07
C LEU A 167 5.19 -16.79 -1.64
N SER A 168 6.10 -16.60 -2.59
CA SER A 168 7.52 -16.46 -2.28
C SER A 168 7.81 -15.18 -1.49
N ALA A 169 7.20 -14.05 -1.83
CA ALA A 169 7.33 -12.82 -1.06
C ALA A 169 6.82 -13.01 0.37
N PHE A 170 5.64 -13.60 0.56
CA PHE A 170 5.08 -13.85 1.88
C PHE A 170 6.00 -14.72 2.76
N VAL A 171 6.53 -15.81 2.20
CA VAL A 171 7.47 -16.70 2.90
C VAL A 171 8.77 -15.97 3.23
N MET A 172 9.35 -15.25 2.28
CA MET A 172 10.63 -14.56 2.47
C MET A 172 10.53 -13.42 3.49
N ILE A 173 9.44 -12.64 3.47
CA ILE A 173 9.20 -11.57 4.46
C ILE A 173 9.00 -12.19 5.86
N SER A 174 8.23 -13.28 5.95
CA SER A 174 8.01 -13.98 7.23
C SER A 174 9.32 -14.53 7.82
N LEU A 175 10.15 -15.17 7.00
CA LEU A 175 11.47 -15.64 7.41
C LEU A 175 12.39 -14.48 7.80
N ALA A 176 12.41 -13.39 7.03
CA ALA A 176 13.20 -12.21 7.36
C ALA A 176 12.78 -11.60 8.71
N TYR A 177 11.48 -11.53 8.99
CA TYR A 177 10.96 -11.07 10.27
C TYR A 177 11.40 -11.99 11.43
N GLU A 178 11.23 -13.30 11.30
CA GLU A 178 11.59 -14.25 12.36
C GLU A 178 13.10 -14.33 12.61
N LEU A 179 13.91 -14.28 11.56
CA LEU A 179 15.37 -14.48 11.66
C LEU A 179 16.14 -13.20 11.97
N LEU A 180 15.77 -12.07 11.36
CA LEU A 180 16.51 -10.81 11.51
C LEU A 180 15.89 -9.95 12.61
N VAL A 181 14.60 -9.65 12.49
CA VAL A 181 13.95 -8.64 13.34
C VAL A 181 13.74 -9.18 14.75
N ARG A 182 13.31 -10.43 14.91
CA ARG A 182 13.08 -10.98 16.25
C ARG A 182 14.38 -11.25 17.02
N ARG A 183 15.48 -11.55 16.32
CA ARG A 183 16.76 -12.00 16.91
C ARG A 183 17.72 -10.85 17.22
N ILE A 184 17.66 -9.75 16.48
CA ILE A 184 18.61 -8.64 16.62
C ILE A 184 17.95 -7.49 17.39
N HIS A 185 18.44 -7.24 18.62
CA HIS A 185 17.92 -6.21 19.53
C HIS A 185 17.92 -4.80 18.92
N ILE A 186 18.93 -4.47 18.10
CA ILE A 186 19.03 -3.17 17.41
C ILE A 186 17.90 -3.01 16.38
N LEU A 187 17.61 -4.06 15.61
CA LEU A 187 16.52 -4.03 14.63
C LEU A 187 15.17 -3.89 15.34
N ARG A 188 14.96 -4.56 16.47
CA ARG A 188 13.74 -4.36 17.29
C ARG A 188 13.55 -2.91 17.71
N PHE A 189 14.62 -2.27 18.16
CA PHE A 189 14.59 -0.85 18.54
C PHE A 189 14.30 0.05 17.33
N CYS A 190 14.96 -0.17 16.19
CA CYS A 190 14.71 0.59 14.95
C CYS A 190 13.27 0.43 14.43
N PHE A 191 12.63 -0.72 14.65
CA PHE A 191 11.24 -0.98 14.31
C PHE A 191 10.25 -0.66 15.46
N GLY A 192 10.69 0.01 16.54
CA GLY A 192 9.81 0.45 17.63
C GLY A 192 9.17 -0.68 18.45
N LEU A 193 9.75 -1.89 18.41
CA LEU A 193 9.27 -3.05 19.16
C LEU A 193 9.71 -2.98 20.62
N LYS A 194 8.86 -3.44 21.54
CA LYS A 194 9.21 -3.52 22.97
C LYS A 194 10.44 -4.44 23.16
N PRO A 195 11.43 -4.06 23.99
CA PRO A 195 12.51 -4.96 24.37
C PRO A 195 11.94 -6.17 25.14
N ILE A 196 12.58 -7.34 25.03
CA ILE A 196 12.23 -8.54 25.81
C ILE A 196 12.59 -8.30 27.27
#